data_AF-A0A940WVI1-F1
#
_entry.id   AF-A0A940WVI1-F1
#
_cell.length_a   1.000
_cell.length_b   1.000
_cell.length_c   1.000
_cell.angle_alpha   90.00
_cell.angle_beta   90.00
_cell.angle_gamma   90.00
#
_symmetry.space_group_name_H-M   'P 1'
#
loop_
_entity.id
_entity.type
_entity.pdbx_description
1 polymer ?
#
loop_
_entity_poly.entity_id
_entity_poly.type
_entity_poly.pdbx_seq_one_letter_code
_entity_poly.pdbx_strand_id
1 'polypeptide(L)' 'MRCPNCQSKDIGKIGTNQYYCWNCFVEMSLQKGKLSMHQVEEDGSLSSLDDLFEDQDLHVGM' A
#
# COMPACT_ATOMS: atom_id res chain seq x y z
N MET A 1 1.19 -10.09 8.82
CA MET A 1 1.36 -9.33 7.55
C MET A 1 2.28 -8.17 7.87
N ARG A 2 3.30 -7.91 7.06
CA ARG A 2 4.22 -6.79 7.26
C ARG A 2 4.00 -5.78 6.15
N CYS A 3 4.03 -4.50 6.49
CA CYS A 3 3.89 -3.43 5.52
C CYS A 3 5.06 -3.53 4.51
N PRO A 4 4.82 -3.59 3.20
CA PRO A 4 5.91 -3.61 2.23
C PRO A 4 6.76 -2.32 2.28
N ASN A 5 6.16 -1.20 2.71
CA ASN A 5 6.86 0.08 2.81
C ASN A 5 7.79 0.19 4.04
N CYS A 6 7.27 -0.09 5.25
CA CYS A 6 8.02 0.10 6.50
C CYS A 6 8.27 -1.19 7.30
N GLN A 7 7.87 -2.35 6.76
CA GLN A 7 7.98 -3.68 7.39
C GLN A 7 7.29 -3.83 8.76
N SER A 8 6.49 -2.83 9.15
CA SER A 8 5.72 -2.84 10.39
C SER A 8 4.58 -3.84 10.35
N LYS A 9 4.20 -4.33 11.53
CA LYS A 9 3.07 -5.27 11.71
C LYS A 9 1.74 -4.56 11.94
N ASP A 10 1.77 -3.25 12.15
CA ASP A 10 0.63 -2.38 12.44
C ASP A 10 -0.12 -1.97 11.17
N ILE A 11 -0.64 -2.97 10.46
CA ILE A 11 -1.51 -2.80 9.29
C ILE A 11 -2.94 -3.10 9.73
N GLY A 12 -3.83 -2.12 9.58
CA GLY A 12 -5.27 -2.25 9.75
C GLY A 12 -5.97 -2.54 8.42
N LYS A 13 -7.08 -3.30 8.46
CA LYS A 13 -7.98 -3.45 7.30
C LYS A 13 -9.08 -2.40 7.41
N ILE A 14 -9.17 -1.49 6.45
CA ILE A 14 -10.17 -0.40 6.42
C ILE A 14 -11.34 -0.69 5.49
N GLY A 15 -11.25 -1.71 4.63
CA GLY A 15 -12.31 -2.11 3.71
C GLY A 15 -12.10 -3.50 3.12
N THR A 16 -13.01 -3.95 2.24
CA THR A 16 -13.05 -5.33 1.72
C THR A 16 -11.70 -5.79 1.16
N ASN A 17 -11.03 -4.92 0.40
CA ASN A 17 -9.69 -5.11 -0.15
C ASN A 17 -8.78 -3.90 0.13
N GLN A 18 -8.99 -3.22 1.24
CA GLN A 18 -8.29 -1.98 1.58
C GLN A 18 -7.58 -2.13 2.91
N TYR A 19 -6.29 -1.80 2.93
CA TYR A 19 -5.41 -1.93 4.09
C TYR A 19 -4.71 -0.60 4.34
N TYR A 20 -4.43 -0.30 5.59
CA TYR A 20 -3.84 0.96 6.01
C TYR A 20 -2.77 0.69 7.05
N CYS A 21 -1.56 1.20 6.82
CA CYS A 21 -0.46 1.08 7.76
C CYS A 21 -0.43 2.29 8.69
N TRP A 22 -0.58 2.05 9.99
CA TRP A 22 -0.56 3.10 11.01
C TRP A 22 0.83 3.71 11.25
N ASN A 23 1.89 3.02 10.84
CA ASN A 23 3.25 3.44 11.15
C ASN A 23 3.89 4.33 10.08
N CYS A 24 3.52 4.10 8.81
CA CYS A 24 4.02 4.89 7.68
C CYS A 24 2.92 5.65 6.94
N PHE A 25 1.69 5.62 7.46
CA PHE A 25 0.53 6.28 6.88
C PHE A 25 0.30 5.90 5.40
N VAL A 26 0.53 4.64 5.05
CA VAL A 26 0.34 4.15 3.68
C VAL A 26 -0.95 3.35 3.60
N GLU A 27 -1.82 3.76 2.68
CA GLU A 27 -2.99 3.01 2.24
C GLU A 27 -2.64 2.07 1.09
N MET A 28 -3.18 0.87 1.10
CA MET A 28 -2.96 -0.22 0.16
C MET A 28 -4.32 -0.78 -0.30
N SER A 29 -4.60 -0.68 -1.59
CA SER A 29 -5.85 -1.09 -2.24
C SER A 29 -5.63 -2.27 -3.18
N LEU A 30 -6.35 -3.37 -3.01
CA LEU A 30 -6.35 -4.51 -3.94
C LEU A 30 -7.59 -4.46 -4.85
N GLN A 31 -7.42 -4.09 -6.11
CA GLN A 31 -8.51 -4.09 -7.09
C GLN A 31 -8.12 -4.89 -8.33
N LYS A 32 -8.91 -5.93 -8.65
CA LYS A 32 -8.77 -6.74 -9.88
C LYS A 32 -7.33 -7.27 -10.15
N GLY A 33 -6.59 -7.59 -9.08
CA GLY A 33 -5.20 -8.08 -9.18
C GLY A 33 -4.14 -6.98 -9.21
N LYS A 34 -4.53 -5.70 -9.21
CA LYS A 34 -3.62 -4.57 -9.02
C LYS A 34 -3.59 -4.15 -7.56
N LEU A 35 -2.39 -3.96 -7.02
CA LEU A 35 -2.17 -3.42 -5.69
C LEU A 35 -1.75 -1.96 -5.84
N SER A 36 -2.61 -1.04 -5.39
CA SER A 36 -2.32 0.39 -5.41
C SER A 36 -1.92 0.86 -4.04
N MET A 37 -0.87 1.67 -3.96
CA MET A 37 -0.39 2.25 -2.71
C MET A 37 -0.47 3.77 -2.75
N HIS A 38 -0.98 4.36 -1.67
CA HIS A 38 -1.07 5.80 -1.49
C HIS A 38 -0.46 6.15 -0.14
N GLN A 39 0.55 7.01 -0.13
CA GLN A 39 1.10 7.57 1.10
C GLN A 39 0.29 8.79 1.50
N VAL A 40 -0.08 8.87 2.78
CA VAL A 40 -0.60 10.09 3.37
C VAL A 40 0.59 10.90 3.87
N GLU A 41 0.79 12.10 3.31
CA GLU A 41 1.79 13.04 3.78
C GLU A 41 1.38 13.68 5.11
N GLU A 42 2.30 14.36 5.77
CA GLU A 42 2.05 15.04 7.06
C GLU A 42 0.95 16.13 6.95
N ASP A 43 0.76 16.69 5.75
CA ASP A 43 -0.31 17.65 5.43
C ASP A 43 -1.68 16.97 5.20
N GLY A 44 -1.73 15.64 5.14
CA GLY A 44 -2.94 14.87 4.84
C GLY A 44 -3.20 14.68 3.34
N SER A 45 -2.33 15.22 2.49
CA SER A 45 -2.34 14.98 1.05
C SER A 45 -1.99 13.52 0.74
N LEU A 46 -2.64 12.96 -0.30
CA LEU A 46 -2.38 11.59 -0.76
C LEU A 46 -1.39 11.63 -1.92
N SER A 47 -0.19 11.11 -1.72
CA SER A 47 0.80 10.88 -2.78
C SER A 47 0.65 9.45 -3.29
N SER A 48 0.34 9.30 -4.56
CA SER A 48 0.31 7.97 -5.19
C SER A 48 1.73 7.39 -5.24
N LEU A 49 1.93 6.27 -4.56
CA LEU A 49 3.14 5.44 -4.63
C LEU A 49 3.01 4.34 -5.71
N ASP A 50 1.87 4.27 -6.39
CA ASP A 50 1.60 3.38 -7.54
C ASP A 50 2.61 3.60 -8.69
N ASP A 51 3.12 4.82 -8.84
CA ASP A 51 4.15 5.20 -9.83
C ASP A 51 5.54 4.59 -9.52
N LEU A 52 5.80 4.24 -8.25
CA LEU A 52 7.07 3.63 -7.81
C LEU A 52 7.07 2.11 -7.91
N PHE A 53 5.91 1.48 -8.11
CA PHE A 53 5.73 0.04 -8.20
C PHE A 53 4.81 -0.29 -9.38
N GLU A 54 5.37 -0.29 -10.59
CA GLU A 54 4.66 -0.76 -11.78
C GLU A 54 4.45 -2.29 -11.72
N ASP A 55 3.44 -2.75 -12.48
CA ASP A 55 2.92 -4.13 -12.67
C ASP A 55 3.98 -5.25 -12.75
N GLN A 56 5.24 -4.90 -13.01
CA GLN A 56 6.38 -5.81 -13.17
C GLN A 56 7.05 -6.26 -11.86
N ASP A 57 6.96 -5.51 -10.76
CA ASP A 57 7.53 -5.91 -9.45
C ASP A 57 6.55 -6.77 -8.60
N LEU A 58 5.28 -6.81 -8.99
CA LEU A 58 4.24 -7.66 -8.39
C LEU A 58 4.11 -9.02 -9.08
N HIS A 59 4.91 -9.28 -10.12
CA HIS A 59 5.00 -10.60 -10.72
C HIS A 59 5.94 -11.46 -9.88
N VAL A 60 5.38 -12.30 -9.00
CA VAL A 60 6.08 -13.52 -8.54
C VAL A 60 6.16 -14.47 -9.74
N GLY A 61 7.05 -14.15 -10.66
CA GLY A 61 7.48 -15.01 -11.75
C GLY A 61 8.69 -15.79 -11.27
N MET A 62 8.45 -17.07 -11.01
CA MET A 62 9.49 -18.08 -10.83
C MET A 62 10.17 -18.38 -12.17
#